data_AF-H3GD92-F1
#
_entry.id   AF-H3GD92-F1
#
_cell.length_a   1.000
_cell.length_b   1.000
_cell.length_c   1.000
_cell.angle_alpha   90.00
_cell.angle_beta   90.00
_cell.angle_gamma   90.00
#
_symmetry.space_group_name_H-M   'P 1'
#
loop_
_entity.id
_entity.type
_entity.pdbx_description
1 polymer ?
#
loop_
_entity_poly.entity_id
_entity_poly.type
_entity_poly.pdbx_seq_one_letter_code
_entity_poly.pdbx_strand_id
1 'polypeptide(L)'
;MTGTAVLVIKTMAACSGAVMICSPALLIYQVFKKQDVGVASVIPLVTLFANCHVWAVYGYMIENWFPIFWIYLFGDAVALVFLSVYWRYTNQRRYTNRALLIMASILAVVTIYAVVGGLGYTSQSRDNMGSVMGFFADVSAICLYAAPMEKLFQVLKYKSAVFINAHMVIAGLTNNCLWFTYGLLTDNWFIISPNILFISLNSFTLVLCVVFNPKSHPLPDDFHVRGHSESEAAFERPSKASLTPPSPAFGAMRSPLESIQVSK
;
A
#
# COMPACT_ATOMS: atom_id res chain seq x y z
N MET A 1 -13.19 -16.40 27.86
CA MET A 1 -12.21 -17.04 26.95
C MET A 1 -10.90 -17.19 27.69
N THR A 2 -10.23 -18.34 27.61
CA THR A 2 -8.96 -18.57 28.32
C THR A 2 -7.90 -17.58 27.84
N GLY A 3 -7.07 -17.05 28.74
CA GLY A 3 -6.03 -16.05 28.39
C GLY A 3 -5.10 -16.50 27.25
N THR A 4 -4.92 -17.81 27.09
CA THR A 4 -4.20 -18.44 25.98
C THR A 4 -4.81 -18.14 24.61
N ALA A 5 -6.15 -18.20 24.47
CA ALA A 5 -6.81 -17.94 23.18
C ALA A 5 -6.62 -16.48 22.73
N VAL A 6 -6.72 -15.54 23.67
CA VAL A 6 -6.46 -14.12 23.41
C VAL A 6 -5.01 -13.90 23.00
N LEU A 7 -4.06 -14.56 23.67
CA LEU A 7 -2.64 -14.46 23.33
C LEU A 7 -2.34 -15.00 21.92
N VAL A 8 -2.91 -16.15 21.55
CA VAL A 8 -2.77 -16.73 20.21
C VAL A 8 -3.29 -15.78 19.14
N ILE A 9 -4.45 -15.15 19.36
CA ILE A 9 -5.01 -14.19 18.39
C ILE A 9 -4.14 -12.94 18.30
N LYS A 10 -3.64 -12.42 19.43
CA LYS A 10 -2.69 -11.30 19.43
C LYS A 10 -1.42 -11.61 18.64
N THR A 11 -0.83 -12.79 18.82
CA THR A 11 0.39 -13.18 18.10
C THR A 11 0.13 -13.38 16.62
N MET A 12 -0.99 -14.01 16.24
CA MET A 12 -1.36 -14.17 14.83
C MET A 12 -1.61 -12.83 14.15
N ALA A 13 -2.38 -11.93 14.77
CA ALA A 13 -2.64 -10.58 14.25
C ALA A 13 -1.33 -9.77 14.14
N ALA A 14 -0.43 -9.93 15.11
CA ALA A 14 0.86 -9.26 15.07
C ALA A 14 1.73 -9.77 13.91
N CYS A 15 1.83 -11.09 13.74
CA CYS A 15 2.57 -11.69 12.64
C CYS A 15 2.00 -11.28 11.28
N SER A 16 0.67 -11.34 11.10
CA SER A 16 0.03 -10.94 9.84
C SER A 16 0.24 -9.45 9.55
N GLY A 17 0.12 -8.59 10.57
CA GLY A 17 0.35 -7.16 10.43
C GLY A 17 1.77 -6.85 10.01
N ALA A 18 2.76 -7.56 10.58
CA ALA A 18 4.17 -7.36 10.25
C ALA A 18 4.47 -7.77 8.80
N VAL A 19 3.87 -8.87 8.33
CA VAL A 19 3.96 -9.30 6.93
C VAL A 19 3.36 -8.23 6.00
N MET A 20 2.19 -7.69 6.34
CA MET A 20 1.55 -6.64 5.53
C MET A 20 2.36 -5.34 5.50
N ILE A 21 2.94 -4.93 6.62
CA ILE A 21 3.84 -3.75 6.69
C ILE A 21 5.09 -3.97 5.83
N CYS A 22 5.62 -5.18 5.82
CA CYS A 22 6.81 -5.53 5.02
C CYS A 22 6.51 -5.77 3.53
N SER A 23 5.25 -5.76 3.09
CA SER A 23 4.91 -6.04 1.68
C SER A 23 5.62 -5.12 0.66
N PRO A 24 5.85 -3.81 0.92
CA PRO A 24 6.57 -2.95 -0.02
C PRO A 24 8.08 -3.25 -0.10
N ALA A 25 8.63 -4.12 0.77
CA ALA A 25 10.05 -4.43 0.79
C ALA A 25 10.56 -4.93 -0.57
N LEU A 26 9.76 -5.72 -1.29
CA LEU A 26 10.12 -6.20 -2.62
C LEU A 26 10.24 -5.05 -3.63
N LEU A 27 9.30 -4.10 -3.60
CA LEU A 27 9.38 -2.91 -4.45
C LEU A 27 10.62 -2.08 -4.10
N ILE A 28 10.85 -1.83 -2.81
CA ILE A 28 12.00 -1.03 -2.36
C ILE A 28 13.33 -1.70 -2.70
N TYR A 29 13.40 -3.02 -2.59
CA TYR A 29 14.57 -3.78 -3.03
C TYR A 29 14.82 -3.62 -4.54
N GLN A 30 13.76 -3.62 -5.36
CA GLN A 30 13.89 -3.35 -6.79
C GLN A 30 14.37 -1.93 -7.06
N VAL A 31 13.85 -0.93 -6.34
CA VAL A 31 14.31 0.46 -6.43
C VAL A 31 15.79 0.56 -6.09
N PHE A 32 16.22 -0.10 -5.00
CA PHE A 32 17.63 -0.14 -4.61
C PHE A 32 18.51 -0.79 -5.69
N LYS A 33 18.09 -1.92 -6.24
CA LYS A 33 18.85 -2.65 -7.26
C LYS A 33 18.94 -1.90 -8.60
N LYS A 34 17.84 -1.24 -9.01
CA LYS A 34 17.77 -0.48 -10.25
C LYS A 34 18.32 0.94 -10.12
N GLN A 35 18.51 1.40 -8.89
CA GLN A 35 18.86 2.79 -8.55
C GLN A 35 17.91 3.83 -9.14
N ASP A 36 16.68 3.43 -9.40
CA ASP A 36 15.62 4.25 -9.96
C ASP A 36 14.28 3.80 -9.39
N VAL A 37 13.47 4.79 -9.04
CA VAL A 37 12.11 4.61 -8.53
C VAL A 37 11.13 4.30 -9.67
N GLY A 38 11.46 4.72 -10.90
CA GLY A 38 10.57 4.58 -12.05
C GLY A 38 9.27 5.34 -11.85
N VAL A 39 8.13 4.67 -12.06
CA VAL A 39 6.78 5.25 -11.94
C VAL A 39 6.13 5.00 -10.57
N ALA A 40 6.86 4.46 -9.60
CA ALA A 40 6.31 4.19 -8.27
C ALA A 40 6.02 5.49 -7.51
N SER A 41 4.80 5.65 -7.02
CA SER A 41 4.40 6.79 -6.20
C SER A 41 4.98 6.71 -4.79
N VAL A 42 5.35 7.86 -4.20
CA VAL A 42 5.78 7.96 -2.79
C VAL A 42 4.60 7.86 -1.82
N ILE A 43 3.38 8.16 -2.28
CA ILE A 43 2.20 8.34 -1.42
C ILE A 43 1.92 7.09 -0.57
N PRO A 44 1.91 5.85 -1.11
CA PRO A 44 1.67 4.66 -0.30
C PRO A 44 2.69 4.44 0.82
N LEU A 45 3.97 4.81 0.60
CA LEU A 45 5.01 4.70 1.62
C LEU A 45 4.84 5.75 2.73
N VAL A 46 4.46 6.96 2.32
CA VAL A 46 4.22 8.08 3.24
C VAL A 46 2.97 7.84 4.09
N THR A 47 1.90 7.30 3.51
CA THR A 47 0.68 6.94 4.24
C THR A 47 0.90 5.71 5.12
N LEU A 48 1.74 4.75 4.71
CA LEU A 48 2.13 3.62 5.56
C LEU A 48 2.87 4.09 6.81
N PHE A 49 3.87 4.96 6.64
CA PHE A 49 4.59 5.60 7.76
C PHE A 49 3.62 6.31 8.70
N ALA A 50 2.74 7.16 8.16
CA ALA A 50 1.77 7.89 8.96
C ALA A 50 0.81 6.96 9.73
N ASN A 51 0.31 5.92 9.08
CA ASN A 51 -0.54 4.92 9.74
C ASN A 51 0.21 4.22 10.87
N CYS A 52 1.42 3.73 10.63
CA CYS A 52 2.24 3.10 11.66
C CYS A 52 2.51 4.04 12.84
N HIS A 53 2.90 5.28 12.57
CA HIS A 53 3.17 6.27 13.61
C HIS A 53 1.93 6.55 14.48
N VAL A 54 0.77 6.81 13.86
CA VAL A 54 -0.46 7.14 14.61
C VAL A 54 -0.94 5.94 15.43
N TRP A 55 -0.90 4.72 14.88
CA TRP A 55 -1.26 3.51 15.62
C TRP A 55 -0.29 3.19 16.77
N ALA A 56 1.01 3.49 16.62
CA ALA A 56 1.97 3.37 17.70
C ALA A 56 1.66 4.35 18.84
N VAL A 57 1.38 5.62 18.51
CA VAL A 57 0.99 6.63 19.50
C VAL A 57 -0.33 6.27 20.17
N TYR A 58 -1.30 5.75 19.42
CA TYR A 58 -2.56 5.25 19.97
C TYR A 58 -2.32 4.10 20.96
N GLY A 59 -1.55 3.08 20.57
CA GLY A 59 -1.20 1.95 21.43
C GLY A 59 -0.49 2.38 22.71
N TYR A 60 0.38 3.39 22.63
CA TYR A 60 0.99 4.00 23.82
C TYR A 60 -0.06 4.68 24.72
N MET A 61 -0.98 5.45 24.15
CA MET A 61 -2.00 6.20 24.90
C MET A 61 -2.93 5.28 25.70
N ILE A 62 -3.38 4.18 25.08
CA ILE A 62 -4.26 3.18 25.72
C ILE A 62 -3.49 2.08 26.48
N GLU A 63 -2.18 2.25 26.69
CA GLU A 63 -1.30 1.31 27.40
C GLU A 63 -1.33 -0.13 26.83
N ASN A 64 -1.59 -0.24 25.53
CA ASN A 64 -1.64 -1.50 24.80
C ASN A 64 -0.28 -1.82 24.19
N TRP A 65 0.61 -2.31 25.05
CA TRP A 65 1.99 -2.65 24.68
C TRP A 65 2.05 -3.77 23.64
N PHE A 66 1.25 -4.83 23.80
CA PHE A 66 1.17 -5.94 22.84
C PHE A 66 -0.29 -6.31 22.52
N PRO A 67 -0.68 -6.33 21.22
CA PRO A 67 0.19 -6.32 20.03
C PRO A 67 0.45 -4.95 19.41
N ILE A 68 -0.34 -3.92 19.73
CA ILE A 68 -0.43 -2.67 18.95
C ILE A 68 0.86 -1.84 19.00
N PHE A 69 1.32 -1.45 20.19
CA PHE A 69 2.43 -0.52 20.28
C PHE A 69 3.69 -1.04 19.56
N TRP A 70 4.13 -2.27 19.90
CA TRP A 70 5.37 -2.81 19.36
C TRP A 70 5.33 -3.10 17.86
N ILE A 71 4.20 -3.60 17.32
CA ILE A 71 4.13 -3.88 15.88
C ILE A 71 4.17 -2.60 15.06
N TYR A 72 3.44 -1.58 15.49
CA TYR A 72 3.37 -0.33 14.74
C TYR A 72 4.63 0.50 14.92
N LEU A 73 5.31 0.42 16.08
CA LEU A 73 6.65 0.97 16.25
C LEU A 73 7.68 0.27 15.35
N PHE A 74 7.62 -1.06 15.22
CA PHE A 74 8.43 -1.79 14.25
C PHE A 74 8.12 -1.32 12.82
N GLY A 75 6.84 -1.16 12.50
CA GLY A 75 6.42 -0.70 11.18
C GLY A 75 6.84 0.74 10.87
N ASP A 76 6.87 1.60 11.87
CA ASP A 76 7.37 2.97 11.76
C ASP A 76 8.84 2.98 11.34
N ALA A 77 9.68 2.19 12.03
CA ALA A 77 11.10 2.03 11.68
C ALA A 77 11.29 1.44 10.27
N VAL A 78 10.52 0.42 9.90
CA VAL A 78 10.57 -0.19 8.56
C VAL A 78 10.14 0.82 7.48
N ALA A 79 9.07 1.57 7.71
CA ALA A 79 8.57 2.57 6.78
C ALA A 79 9.58 3.71 6.59
N LEU A 80 10.28 4.14 7.65
CA LEU A 80 11.40 5.10 7.54
C LEU A 80 12.54 4.56 6.67
N VAL A 81 12.88 3.27 6.80
CA VAL A 81 13.87 2.63 5.92
C VAL A 81 13.39 2.67 4.48
N PHE A 82 12.14 2.29 4.20
CA PHE A 82 11.57 2.34 2.85
C PHE A 82 11.58 3.76 2.26
N LEU A 83 11.17 4.75 3.04
CA LEU A 83 11.18 6.16 2.64
C LEU A 83 12.60 6.66 2.39
N SER A 84 13.59 6.27 3.20
CA SER A 84 14.99 6.67 3.02
C SER A 84 15.56 6.15 1.70
N VAL A 85 15.28 4.88 1.36
CA VAL A 85 15.72 4.28 0.10
C VAL A 85 15.00 4.93 -1.08
N TYR A 86 13.68 5.11 -1.00
CA TYR A 86 12.92 5.79 -2.05
C TYR A 86 13.43 7.22 -2.29
N TRP A 87 13.66 7.98 -1.22
CA TRP A 87 14.16 9.35 -1.27
C TRP A 87 15.55 9.44 -1.90
N ARG A 88 16.41 8.44 -1.66
CA ARG A 88 17.77 8.39 -2.20
C ARG A 88 17.80 8.31 -3.73
N TYR A 89 16.84 7.60 -4.33
CA TYR A 89 16.80 7.27 -5.76
C TYR A 89 15.70 8.00 -6.54
N THR A 90 14.80 8.74 -5.88
CA THR A 90 13.79 9.52 -6.61
C THR A 90 14.39 10.75 -7.29
N ASN A 91 13.98 10.97 -8.55
CA ASN A 91 14.27 12.19 -9.29
C ASN A 91 13.36 13.36 -8.89
N GLN A 92 12.19 13.07 -8.29
CA GLN A 92 11.18 14.09 -7.94
C GLN A 92 11.32 14.59 -6.50
N ARG A 93 12.54 14.94 -6.07
CA ARG A 93 12.85 15.29 -4.67
C ARG A 93 11.98 16.40 -4.10
N ARG A 94 11.64 17.43 -4.88
CA ARG A 94 10.78 18.53 -4.40
C ARG A 94 9.39 18.04 -4.02
N TYR A 95 8.79 17.18 -4.84
CA TYR A 95 7.48 16.59 -4.58
C TYR A 95 7.53 15.66 -3.35
N THR A 96 8.53 14.77 -3.31
CA THR A 96 8.73 13.85 -2.18
C THR A 96 8.98 14.59 -0.87
N ASN A 97 9.85 15.60 -0.87
CA ASN A 97 10.12 16.42 0.33
C ASN A 97 8.87 17.16 0.78
N ARG A 98 8.09 17.73 -0.14
CA ARG A 98 6.84 18.40 0.23
C ARG A 98 5.85 17.43 0.88
N ALA A 99 5.66 16.25 0.31
CA ALA A 99 4.81 15.22 0.90
C ALA A 99 5.29 14.78 2.28
N LEU A 100 6.59 14.52 2.44
CA LEU A 100 7.21 14.17 3.72
C LEU A 100 7.08 15.28 4.76
N LEU A 101 7.33 16.54 4.39
CA LEU A 101 7.22 17.68 5.31
C LEU A 101 5.78 17.90 5.78
N ILE A 102 4.81 17.82 4.86
CA ILE A 102 3.39 17.95 5.23
C ILE A 102 3.02 16.83 6.21
N MET A 103 3.37 15.57 5.90
CA MET A 103 3.00 14.46 6.77
C MET A 103 3.76 14.48 8.09
N ALA A 104 5.06 14.81 8.10
CA ALA A 104 5.82 15.00 9.33
C ALA A 104 5.22 16.12 10.19
N SER A 105 4.74 17.22 9.59
CA SER A 105 4.08 18.29 10.35
C SER A 105 2.76 17.82 11.00
N ILE A 106 1.94 17.04 10.29
CA ILE A 106 0.71 16.46 10.82
C ILE A 106 1.02 15.49 11.96
N LEU A 107 1.96 14.58 11.75
CA LEU A 107 2.36 13.59 12.77
C LEU A 107 3.00 14.25 14.00
N ALA A 108 3.77 15.32 13.81
CA ALA A 108 4.32 16.09 14.91
C ALA A 108 3.21 16.70 15.78
N VAL A 109 2.18 17.31 15.17
CA VAL A 109 1.03 17.84 15.91
C VAL A 109 0.31 16.73 16.69
N VAL A 110 0.04 15.59 16.05
CA VAL A 110 -0.60 14.43 16.71
C VAL A 110 0.24 13.91 17.87
N THR A 111 1.56 13.83 17.70
CA THR A 111 2.49 13.34 18.74
C THR A 111 2.60 14.33 19.89
N ILE A 112 2.70 15.63 19.60
CA ILE A 112 2.74 16.68 20.62
C ILE A 112 1.46 16.65 21.44
N TYR A 113 0.29 16.53 20.79
CA TYR A 113 -0.98 16.37 21.48
C TYR A 113 -0.97 15.17 22.43
N ALA A 114 -0.49 14.01 21.96
CA ALA A 114 -0.39 12.80 22.77
C ALA A 114 0.60 12.95 23.95
N VAL A 115 1.75 13.62 23.75
CA VAL A 115 2.74 13.84 24.81
C VAL A 115 2.23 14.84 25.85
N VAL A 116 1.73 15.99 25.42
CA VAL A 116 1.16 17.03 26.31
C VAL A 116 -0.02 16.46 27.09
N GLY A 117 -0.85 15.66 26.43
CA GLY A 117 -1.95 14.93 27.05
C GLY A 117 -1.48 13.88 28.06
N GLY A 118 -0.52 13.04 27.68
CA GLY A 118 0.04 12.01 28.55
C GLY A 118 0.74 12.58 29.80
N LEU A 119 1.31 13.79 29.70
CA LEU A 119 1.90 14.53 30.82
C LEU A 119 0.86 15.24 31.71
N GLY A 120 -0.43 15.21 31.35
CA GLY A 120 -1.52 15.75 32.16
C GLY A 120 -1.82 17.23 31.96
N TYR A 121 -1.23 17.89 30.97
CA TYR A 121 -1.41 19.33 30.74
C TYR A 121 -2.70 19.69 29.98
N THR A 122 -3.41 18.72 29.40
CA THR A 122 -4.63 18.97 28.62
C THR A 122 -5.92 18.97 29.46
N SER A 123 -5.84 18.68 30.76
CA SER A 123 -7.00 18.53 31.66
C SER A 123 -8.06 17.53 31.17
N GLN A 124 -7.74 16.66 30.20
CA GLN A 124 -8.63 15.61 29.71
C GLN A 124 -8.35 14.28 30.41
N SER A 125 -9.33 13.39 30.47
CA SER A 125 -9.11 12.00 30.88
C SER A 125 -8.33 11.24 29.80
N ARG A 126 -7.57 10.20 30.20
CA ARG A 126 -6.85 9.32 29.27
C ARG A 126 -7.79 8.65 28.27
N ASP A 127 -9.02 8.32 28.67
CA ASP A 127 -10.02 7.70 27.80
C ASP A 127 -10.50 8.64 26.68
N ASN A 128 -10.71 9.92 27.01
CA ASN A 128 -11.07 10.93 26.01
C ASN A 128 -9.92 11.15 25.01
N MET A 129 -8.68 11.22 25.51
CA MET A 129 -7.50 11.33 24.65
C MET A 129 -7.31 10.09 23.78
N GLY A 130 -7.51 8.90 24.35
CA GLY A 130 -7.50 7.62 23.63
C GLY A 130 -8.54 7.61 22.51
N SER A 131 -9.73 8.16 22.76
CA SER A 131 -10.79 8.25 21.75
C SER A 131 -10.42 9.19 20.59
N VAL A 132 -9.84 10.36 20.90
CA VAL A 132 -9.34 11.29 19.88
C VAL A 132 -8.22 10.65 19.05
N MET A 133 -7.28 9.98 19.71
CA MET A 133 -6.18 9.27 19.04
C MET A 133 -6.68 8.09 18.20
N GLY A 134 -7.69 7.36 18.67
CA GLY A 134 -8.33 6.28 17.93
C GLY A 134 -8.97 6.78 16.65
N PHE A 135 -9.64 7.94 16.68
CA PHE A 135 -10.19 8.56 15.48
C PHE A 135 -9.10 8.90 14.45
N PHE A 136 -7.97 9.48 14.88
CA PHE A 136 -6.84 9.72 13.97
C PHE A 136 -6.26 8.41 13.41
N ALA A 137 -6.20 7.36 14.22
CA ALA A 137 -5.73 6.04 13.79
C ALA A 137 -6.64 5.45 12.70
N ASP A 138 -7.96 5.54 12.87
CA ASP A 138 -8.96 5.09 11.89
C ASP A 138 -8.86 5.86 10.58
N VAL A 139 -8.78 7.19 10.65
CA VAL A 139 -8.61 8.04 9.47
C VAL A 139 -7.32 7.67 8.73
N SER A 140 -6.21 7.48 9.45
CA SER A 140 -4.93 7.10 8.85
C SER A 140 -4.99 5.72 8.17
N ALA A 141 -5.72 4.78 8.75
CA ALA A 141 -5.92 3.45 8.19
C ALA A 141 -6.76 3.52 6.90
N ILE A 142 -7.83 4.30 6.89
CA ILE A 142 -8.67 4.51 5.71
C ILE A 142 -7.85 5.16 4.58
N CYS A 143 -7.03 6.17 4.91
CA CYS A 143 -6.14 6.80 3.94
C CYS A 143 -5.10 5.83 3.37
N LEU A 144 -4.56 4.92 4.18
CA LEU A 144 -3.64 3.87 3.70
C LEU A 144 -4.32 2.95 2.68
N TYR A 145 -5.59 2.60 2.92
CA TYR A 145 -6.38 1.76 2.01
C TYR A 145 -6.84 2.46 0.73
N ALA A 146 -6.63 3.77 0.58
CA ALA A 146 -7.01 4.50 -0.62
C ALA A 146 -6.32 3.97 -1.89
N ALA A 147 -5.06 3.54 -1.80
CA ALA A 147 -4.32 3.00 -2.95
C ALA A 147 -4.94 1.68 -3.48
N PRO A 148 -5.15 0.63 -2.65
CA PRO A 148 -5.93 -0.54 -3.06
C PRO A 148 -7.33 -0.23 -3.61
N MET A 149 -8.00 0.79 -3.06
CA MET A 149 -9.31 1.24 -3.57
C MET A 149 -9.21 1.84 -4.97
N GLU A 150 -8.15 2.59 -5.29
CA GLU A 150 -7.92 3.07 -6.66
C GLU A 150 -7.83 1.91 -7.66
N LYS A 151 -7.11 0.84 -7.30
CA LYS A 151 -7.00 -0.36 -8.12
C LYS A 151 -8.34 -1.06 -8.33
N LEU A 152 -9.16 -1.12 -7.29
CA LEU A 152 -10.52 -1.63 -7.39
C LEU A 152 -11.37 -0.83 -8.41
N PHE A 153 -11.28 0.50 -8.41
CA PHE A 153 -11.96 1.32 -9.42
C PHE A 153 -11.44 1.06 -10.83
N GLN A 154 -10.14 0.81 -11.00
CA GLN A 154 -9.56 0.44 -12.29
C GLN A 154 -10.14 -0.89 -12.79
N VAL A 155 -10.30 -1.90 -11.93
CA VAL A 155 -10.92 -3.18 -12.32
C VAL A 155 -12.36 -3.00 -12.78
N LEU A 156 -13.15 -2.20 -12.07
CA LEU A 156 -14.53 -1.91 -12.46
C LEU A 156 -14.61 -1.14 -13.79
N LYS A 157 -13.71 -0.18 -14.00
CA LYS A 157 -13.67 0.65 -15.21
C LYS A 157 -13.23 -0.14 -16.45
N TYR A 158 -12.17 -0.93 -16.30
CA TYR A 158 -11.56 -1.67 -17.41
C TYR A 158 -12.06 -3.12 -17.51
N LYS A 159 -12.95 -3.55 -16.61
CA LYS A 159 -13.51 -4.91 -16.53
C LYS A 159 -12.44 -6.01 -16.57
N SER A 160 -11.28 -5.76 -15.96
CA SER A 160 -10.15 -6.70 -15.98
C SER A 160 -9.38 -6.64 -14.67
N ALA A 161 -9.16 -7.79 -14.04
CA ALA A 161 -8.44 -7.90 -12.77
C ALA A 161 -6.91 -8.09 -12.92
N VAL A 162 -6.34 -7.80 -14.10
CA VAL A 162 -4.90 -8.01 -14.41
C VAL A 162 -3.97 -7.29 -13.43
N PHE A 163 -4.40 -6.17 -12.85
CA PHE A 163 -3.59 -5.34 -11.97
C PHE A 163 -3.64 -5.73 -10.49
N ILE A 164 -4.51 -6.68 -10.11
CA ILE A 164 -4.71 -7.06 -8.71
C ILE A 164 -4.02 -8.40 -8.45
N ASN A 165 -3.13 -8.42 -7.46
CA ASN A 165 -2.56 -9.67 -6.96
C ASN A 165 -3.55 -10.30 -5.96
N ALA A 166 -4.26 -11.35 -6.40
CA ALA A 166 -5.24 -12.04 -5.57
C ALA A 166 -4.65 -12.59 -4.26
N HIS A 167 -3.38 -13.00 -4.24
CA HIS A 167 -2.72 -13.49 -3.03
C HIS A 167 -2.58 -12.39 -1.97
N MET A 168 -2.29 -11.17 -2.40
CA MET A 168 -2.15 -10.01 -1.50
C MET A 168 -3.50 -9.53 -0.97
N VAL A 169 -4.56 -9.62 -1.77
CA VAL A 169 -5.94 -9.37 -1.30
C VAL A 169 -6.37 -10.40 -0.25
N ILE A 170 -6.05 -11.69 -0.47
CA ILE A 170 -6.34 -12.76 0.51
C ILE A 170 -5.55 -12.54 1.81
N ALA A 171 -4.25 -12.24 1.71
CA ALA A 171 -3.41 -11.94 2.88
C ALA A 171 -3.94 -10.73 3.65
N GLY A 172 -4.34 -9.66 2.94
CA GLY A 172 -4.98 -8.49 3.52
C GLY A 172 -6.30 -8.82 4.22
N LEU A 173 -7.17 -9.62 3.59
CA LEU A 173 -8.42 -10.09 4.20
C LEU A 173 -8.17 -10.88 5.49
N THR A 174 -7.23 -11.84 5.48
CA THR A 174 -6.87 -12.60 6.68
C THR A 174 -6.35 -11.69 7.78
N ASN A 175 -5.48 -10.73 7.46
CA ASN A 175 -4.99 -9.76 8.41
C ASN A 175 -6.14 -8.95 9.04
N ASN A 176 -7.07 -8.44 8.23
CA ASN A 176 -8.19 -7.65 8.74
C ASN A 176 -9.15 -8.49 9.60
N CYS A 177 -9.37 -9.76 9.25
CA CYS A 177 -10.16 -10.67 10.09
C CYS A 177 -9.51 -10.93 11.45
N LEU A 178 -8.18 -11.08 11.50
CA LEU A 178 -7.44 -11.24 12.75
C LEU A 178 -7.52 -9.99 13.63
N TRP A 179 -7.34 -8.81 13.04
CA TRP A 179 -7.48 -7.53 13.74
C TRP A 179 -8.92 -7.25 14.19
N PHE A 180 -9.92 -7.56 13.37
CA PHE A 180 -11.33 -7.49 13.74
C PHE A 180 -11.64 -8.40 14.94
N THR A 181 -11.20 -9.65 14.88
CA THR A 181 -11.38 -10.61 15.99
C THR A 181 -10.67 -10.10 17.25
N TYR A 182 -9.47 -9.57 17.12
CA TYR A 182 -8.74 -8.95 18.23
C TYR A 182 -9.50 -7.74 18.83
N GLY A 183 -10.07 -6.89 17.98
CA GLY A 183 -10.91 -5.76 18.39
C GLY A 183 -12.13 -6.21 19.20
N LEU A 184 -12.83 -7.25 18.74
CA LEU A 184 -13.96 -7.85 19.47
C LEU A 184 -13.54 -8.40 20.85
N LEU A 185 -12.35 -9.00 20.96
CA LEU A 185 -11.85 -9.55 22.23
C LEU A 185 -11.38 -8.50 23.23
N THR A 186 -11.15 -7.28 22.76
CA THR A 186 -10.68 -6.16 23.58
C THR A 186 -11.72 -5.06 23.71
N ASP A 187 -12.95 -5.31 23.22
CA ASP A 187 -14.06 -4.34 23.13
C ASP A 187 -13.61 -2.98 22.56
N ASN A 188 -12.64 -3.02 21.63
CA ASN A 188 -12.02 -1.82 21.08
C ASN A 188 -12.65 -1.43 19.74
N TRP A 189 -13.59 -0.49 19.80
CA TRP A 189 -14.35 -0.04 18.63
C TRP A 189 -13.48 0.58 17.52
N PHE A 190 -12.39 1.26 17.87
CA PHE A 190 -11.45 1.84 16.90
C PHE A 190 -10.70 0.77 16.11
N ILE A 191 -10.51 -0.43 16.68
CA ILE A 191 -9.96 -1.54 15.89
C ILE A 191 -11.05 -2.19 15.04
N ILE A 192 -12.25 -2.36 15.61
CA ILE A 192 -13.37 -3.02 14.95
C ILE A 192 -13.81 -2.26 13.69
N SER A 193 -14.03 -0.94 13.81
CA SER A 193 -14.66 -0.10 12.78
C SER A 193 -13.93 -0.13 11.42
N PRO A 194 -12.63 0.22 11.31
CA PRO A 194 -11.93 0.20 10.03
C PRO A 194 -11.80 -1.22 9.46
N ASN A 195 -11.64 -2.24 10.31
CA ASN A 195 -11.48 -3.62 9.84
C ASN A 195 -12.76 -4.17 9.21
N ILE A 196 -13.97 -3.79 9.67
CA ILE A 196 -15.23 -4.14 8.99
C ILE A 196 -15.24 -3.59 7.56
N LEU A 197 -14.84 -2.32 7.39
CA LEU A 197 -14.75 -1.69 6.07
C LEU A 197 -13.76 -2.42 5.18
N PHE A 198 -12.57 -2.74 5.68
CA PHE A 198 -11.54 -3.40 4.89
C PHE A 198 -11.88 -4.86 4.56
N ILE A 199 -12.52 -5.60 5.47
CA ILE A 199 -13.03 -6.95 5.17
C ILE A 199 -14.06 -6.88 4.04
N SER A 200 -14.97 -5.91 4.09
CA SER A 200 -16.00 -5.72 3.06
C SER A 200 -15.37 -5.40 1.71
N LEU A 201 -14.42 -4.45 1.68
CA LEU A 201 -13.71 -4.05 0.46
C LEU A 201 -12.85 -5.17 -0.13
N ASN A 202 -12.09 -5.92 0.69
CA ASN A 202 -11.27 -7.03 0.21
C ASN A 202 -12.14 -8.18 -0.30
N SER A 203 -13.24 -8.50 0.38
CA SER A 203 -14.19 -9.53 -0.07
C SER A 203 -14.79 -9.15 -1.42
N PHE A 204 -15.24 -7.90 -1.58
CA PHE A 204 -15.74 -7.39 -2.85
C PHE A 204 -14.67 -7.43 -3.96
N THR A 205 -13.43 -7.06 -3.64
CA THR A 205 -12.30 -7.12 -4.57
C THR A 205 -12.03 -8.56 -5.02
N LEU A 206 -12.09 -9.53 -4.12
CA LEU A 206 -11.89 -10.94 -4.44
C LEU A 206 -12.97 -11.48 -5.39
N VAL A 207 -14.24 -11.12 -5.15
CA VAL A 207 -15.35 -11.47 -6.05
C VAL A 207 -15.09 -10.92 -7.46
N LEU A 208 -14.66 -9.66 -7.57
CA LEU A 208 -14.34 -9.06 -8.86
C LEU A 208 -13.14 -9.72 -9.54
N CYS A 209 -12.14 -10.18 -8.79
CA CYS A 209 -11.01 -10.93 -9.35
C CYS A 209 -11.47 -12.25 -9.98
N VAL A 210 -12.48 -12.91 -9.41
CA VAL A 210 -13.06 -14.14 -9.96
C VAL A 210 -13.92 -13.85 -11.18
N VAL A 211 -14.76 -12.81 -11.13
CA VAL A 211 -15.68 -12.43 -12.23
C VAL A 211 -14.91 -11.88 -13.43
N PHE A 212 -13.99 -10.94 -13.21
CA PHE A 212 -13.18 -10.29 -14.25
C PHE A 212 -11.83 -10.98 -14.44
N ASN A 213 -11.84 -12.32 -14.42
CA ASN A 213 -10.64 -13.12 -14.57
C ASN A 213 -9.87 -12.70 -15.83
N PRO A 214 -8.56 -12.39 -15.72
CA PRO A 214 -7.73 -11.98 -16.86
C PRO A 214 -7.78 -12.89 -18.08
N LYS A 215 -8.05 -14.18 -17.89
CA LYS A 215 -8.17 -15.17 -18.98
C LYS A 215 -9.46 -15.00 -19.78
N SER A 216 -10.52 -14.50 -19.16
CA SER A 216 -11.85 -14.32 -19.76
C SER A 216 -12.09 -12.88 -20.19
N HIS A 217 -11.45 -11.92 -19.51
CA HIS A 217 -11.55 -10.49 -19.77
C HIS A 217 -10.14 -9.85 -19.87
N PRO A 218 -9.45 -10.04 -21.01
CA PRO A 218 -8.19 -9.37 -21.27
C PRO A 218 -8.40 -7.86 -21.41
N LEU A 219 -7.35 -7.09 -21.17
CA LEU A 219 -7.38 -5.64 -21.37
C LEU A 219 -7.61 -5.31 -22.85
N PRO A 220 -8.31 -4.21 -23.18
CA PRO A 220 -8.43 -3.74 -24.57
C PRO A 220 -7.06 -3.46 -25.19
N ASP A 221 -6.88 -3.76 -26.48
CA ASP A 221 -5.60 -3.62 -27.19
C ASP A 221 -5.05 -2.17 -27.19
N ASP A 222 -5.93 -1.17 -27.10
CA ASP A 222 -5.59 0.26 -27.05
C ASP A 222 -5.24 0.77 -25.62
N PHE A 223 -5.13 -0.13 -24.64
CA PHE A 223 -4.86 0.24 -23.25
C PHE A 223 -3.40 0.69 -23.06
N HIS A 224 -3.14 1.98 -23.28
CA HIS A 224 -1.91 2.64 -22.87
C HIS A 224 -2.01 3.04 -21.39
N VAL A 225 -1.25 2.36 -20.52
CA VAL A 225 -1.10 2.73 -19.10
C VAL A 225 -0.56 4.15 -19.02
N ARG A 226 -1.42 5.13 -18.72
CA ARG A 226 -0.97 6.45 -18.26
C ARG A 226 -0.48 6.24 -16.82
N GLY A 227 0.85 6.17 -16.69
CA GLY A 227 1.63 5.71 -15.53
C GLY A 227 0.92 5.64 -14.18
N HIS A 228 0.66 4.43 -13.70
CA HIS A 228 0.49 4.09 -12.27
C HIS A 228 0.64 2.56 -12.11
N SER A 229 1.89 2.05 -12.09
CA SER A 229 2.16 0.70 -11.61
C SER A 229 2.52 0.77 -10.13
N GLU A 230 1.51 0.73 -9.29
CA GLU A 230 1.67 0.51 -7.86
C GLU A 230 2.20 -0.91 -7.63
N SER A 231 3.34 -0.97 -6.96
CA SER A 231 3.66 -1.89 -5.87
C SER A 231 3.00 -3.27 -5.82
N GLU A 232 2.98 -4.05 -6.92
CA GLU A 232 2.86 -5.51 -6.86
C GLU A 232 3.13 -6.27 -8.16
N ALA A 233 3.52 -5.60 -9.25
CA ALA A 233 4.00 -6.27 -10.48
C ALA A 233 5.35 -7.02 -10.31
N ALA A 234 5.79 -7.23 -9.06
CA ALA A 234 7.01 -7.95 -8.70
C ALA A 234 6.78 -9.43 -8.35
N PHE A 235 5.53 -9.90 -8.21
CA PHE A 235 5.26 -11.30 -7.94
C PHE A 235 4.83 -12.01 -9.23
N GLU A 236 5.79 -12.78 -9.77
CA GLU A 236 5.64 -13.81 -10.81
C GLU A 236 5.14 -13.37 -12.21
N ARG A 237 6.11 -13.12 -13.10
CA ARG A 237 6.06 -13.73 -14.43
C ARG A 237 6.90 -15.01 -14.38
N PRO A 238 6.38 -16.20 -14.74
CA PRO A 238 7.24 -17.28 -15.17
C PRO A 238 7.97 -16.83 -16.43
N SER A 239 9.28 -17.05 -16.46
CA SER A 239 10.16 -16.89 -17.62
C SER A 239 9.49 -17.51 -18.87
N LYS A 240 8.97 -16.67 -19.77
CA LYS A 240 8.70 -17.12 -21.13
C LYS A 240 10.06 -17.27 -21.83
N ALA A 241 10.28 -18.49 -22.27
CA ALA A 241 11.26 -18.90 -23.25
C ALA A 241 11.48 -17.83 -24.33
N SER A 242 12.73 -17.77 -24.79
CA SER A 242 13.16 -17.26 -26.09
C SER A 242 12.09 -17.41 -27.18
N LEU A 243 11.38 -16.33 -27.46
CA LEU A 243 10.61 -16.11 -28.69
C LEU A 243 10.81 -14.66 -29.08
N THR A 244 11.99 -14.39 -29.63
CA THR A 244 12.23 -13.22 -30.48
C THR A 244 11.16 -13.20 -31.58
N PRO A 245 10.33 -12.16 -31.72
CA PRO A 245 9.62 -11.94 -32.97
C PRO A 245 10.68 -11.66 -34.06
N PRO A 246 10.57 -12.24 -35.28
CA PRO A 246 11.45 -11.82 -36.36
C PRO A 246 11.18 -10.33 -36.61
N SER A 247 12.24 -9.53 -36.48
CA SER A 247 12.20 -8.12 -36.85
C SER A 247 11.75 -8.03 -38.31
N PRO A 248 10.80 -7.16 -38.68
CA PRO A 248 10.42 -7.00 -40.07
C PRO A 248 11.66 -6.53 -40.84
N ALA A 249 12.04 -7.32 -41.84
CA ALA A 249 13.19 -7.06 -42.69
C ALA A 249 13.08 -5.66 -43.31
N PHE A 250 13.98 -4.75 -42.96
CA PHE A 250 14.25 -3.57 -43.76
C PHE A 250 14.93 -4.02 -45.05
N GLY A 251 14.13 -4.39 -46.05
CA GLY A 251 14.59 -4.49 -47.43
C GLY A 251 14.81 -3.09 -47.97
N ALA A 252 16.04 -2.75 -48.35
CA ALA A 252 16.31 -1.51 -49.07
C ALA A 252 15.55 -1.52 -50.41
N MET A 253 14.46 -0.76 -50.51
CA MET A 253 13.82 -0.51 -51.79
C MET A 253 14.76 0.33 -52.66
N ARG A 254 15.14 -0.20 -53.83
CA ARG A 254 15.83 0.60 -54.85
C ARG A 254 14.84 1.63 -55.40
N SER A 255 15.28 2.89 -55.49
CA SER A 255 14.48 3.96 -56.08
C SER A 255 14.20 3.66 -57.56
N PRO A 256 13.02 4.01 -58.09
CA PRO A 256 12.81 4.00 -59.53
C PRO A 256 13.65 5.12 -60.14
N LEU A 257 14.57 4.77 -61.04
CA LEU A 257 15.22 5.74 -61.92
C LEU A 257 14.24 6.05 -63.05
N GLU A 258 13.45 7.09 -62.90
CA GLU A 258 12.72 7.68 -64.02
C GLU A 258 13.68 8.62 -64.76
N SER A 259 14.18 8.16 -65.90
CA SER A 259 15.00 8.98 -66.79
C SER A 259 14.11 10.04 -67.45
N ILE A 260 14.29 11.30 -67.05
CA ILE A 260 13.69 12.46 -67.71
C ILE A 260 14.27 12.56 -69.11
N GLN A 261 13.49 12.19 -70.12
CA GLN A 261 13.78 12.47 -71.53
C GLN A 261 13.57 13.97 -71.76
N VAL A 262 14.67 14.70 -71.98
CA VAL A 262 14.63 16.09 -72.45
C VAL A 262 14.41 16.06 -73.96
N SER A 263 13.26 16.55 -74.43
CA SER A 263 13.05 16.85 -75.86
C SER A 263 13.96 18.01 -76.26
N LYS A 264 14.64 17.84 -77.40
CA LYS A 264 15.31 18.93 -78.11
C LYS A 264 14.33 20.03 -78.51
#